data_AF-A0A9E3XIP6-F1
#
_entry.id   AF-A0A9E3XIP6-F1
#
_cell.length_a   1.000
_cell.length_b   1.000
_cell.length_c   1.000
_cell.angle_alpha   90.00
_cell.angle_beta   90.00
_cell.angle_gamma   90.00
#
_symmetry.space_group_name_H-M   'P 1'
#
loop_
_entity.id
_entity.type
_entity.pdbx_description
1 polymer ?
#
loop_
_entity_poly.entity_id
_entity_poly.type
_entity_poly.pdbx_seq_one_letter_code
_entity_poly.pdbx_strand_id
1 'polypeptide(L)'
;MHVRLLRSPPPTGELIRPVRLSPTQYRLLCNYIDRAFRRQPDGRYLLIPGYSYGIRDRFYEGNGSYQLFFNCNNWTNTALKTAGVKTAQWAPFPQSVLYHLD
;
A
#
# COMPACT_ATOMS: atom_id res chain seq x y z
N MET A 1 2.25 -5.41 -7.62
CA MET A 1 2.21 -4.12 -6.91
C MET A 1 2.08 -2.98 -7.92
N HIS A 2 0.99 -2.21 -7.86
CA HIS A 2 0.82 -1.02 -8.69
C HIS A 2 1.41 0.20 -7.97
N VAL A 3 2.24 0.96 -8.67
CA VAL A 3 2.87 2.17 -8.16
C VAL A 3 2.55 3.32 -9.10
N ARG A 4 2.09 4.44 -8.53
CA ARG A 4 1.79 5.67 -9.26
C ARG A 4 2.63 6.83 -8.72
N LEU A 5 3.28 7.57 -9.61
CA LEU A 5 3.99 8.80 -9.25
C LEU A 5 2.99 9.95 -9.04
N LEU A 6 2.94 10.46 -7.81
CA LEU A 6 2.18 11.67 -7.44
C LEU A 6 3.12 12.88 -7.43
N ARG A 7 2.71 13.99 -8.06
CA ARG A 7 3.49 15.25 -8.10
C ARG A 7 3.21 16.15 -6.89
N SER A 8 2.06 15.95 -6.27
CA SER A 8 1.61 16.65 -5.08
C SER A 8 0.76 15.69 -4.26
N PRO A 9 0.62 15.91 -2.94
CA PRO A 9 -0.36 15.19 -2.14
C PRO A 9 -1.76 15.36 -2.76
N PRO A 10 -2.57 14.28 -2.84
CA PRO A 10 -3.95 14.41 -3.27
C PRO A 10 -4.76 15.19 -2.23
N PRO A 11 -5.82 15.90 -2.64
CA PRO A 11 -6.69 16.58 -1.69
C PRO A 11 -7.35 15.57 -0.75
N THR A 12 -7.47 15.93 0.52
CA THR A 12 -8.25 15.16 1.49
C THR A 12 -9.73 15.26 1.18
N GLY A 13 -10.47 14.17 1.39
CA GLY A 13 -11.90 14.10 1.10
C GLY A 13 -12.48 12.76 1.52
N GLU A 14 -13.69 12.45 1.07
CA GLU A 14 -14.45 11.27 1.48
C GLU A 14 -13.68 9.95 1.36
N LEU A 15 -12.86 9.82 0.30
CA LEU A 15 -12.07 8.61 0.01
C LEU A 15 -10.59 8.73 0.35
N ILE A 16 -10.13 9.88 0.87
CA ILE A 16 -8.72 10.17 1.14
C ILE A 16 -8.60 10.80 2.52
N ARG A 17 -8.06 10.02 3.48
CA ARG A 17 -7.80 10.45 4.86
C ARG A 17 -6.29 10.62 5.11
N PRO A 18 -5.85 11.71 5.76
CA PRO A 18 -4.47 11.84 6.20
C PRO A 18 -4.23 10.94 7.42
N VAL A 19 -3.02 10.39 7.55
CA VAL A 19 -2.61 9.62 8.74
C VAL A 19 -1.35 10.25 9.31
N ARG A 20 -1.38 10.62 10.60
CA ARG A 20 -0.21 11.13 11.31
C ARG A 20 0.59 9.98 11.88
N LEU A 21 1.86 9.89 11.51
CA LEU A 21 2.77 8.84 11.95
C LEU A 21 3.98 9.46 12.63
N SER A 22 4.43 8.86 13.73
CA SER A 22 5.76 9.15 14.25
C SER A 22 6.84 8.63 13.28
N PRO A 23 8.10 9.12 13.37
CA PRO A 23 9.20 8.62 12.54
C PRO A 23 9.40 7.10 12.63
N THR A 24 9.10 6.50 13.78
CA THR A 24 9.19 5.04 13.97
C THR A 24 8.06 4.31 13.24
N GLN A 25 6.81 4.78 13.38
CA GLN A 25 5.67 4.20 12.68
C GLN A 25 5.80 4.32 11.16
N TYR A 26 6.31 5.45 10.66
CA TYR A 26 6.58 5.65 9.25
C TYR A 26 7.61 4.64 8.72
N ARG A 27 8.71 4.39 9.44
CA ARG A 27 9.70 3.38 9.07
C ARG A 27 9.12 1.97 9.04
N LEU A 28 8.25 1.62 9.98
CA LEU A 28 7.56 0.32 9.98
C LEU A 28 6.68 0.16 8.74
N LEU A 29 5.92 1.21 8.38
CA LEU A 29 5.12 1.22 7.17
C LEU A 29 5.98 1.05 5.91
N CYS A 30 7.06 1.82 5.79
CA CYS A 30 7.99 1.72 4.67
C CYS A 30 8.60 0.32 4.56
N ASN A 31 9.02 -0.29 5.67
CA ASN A 31 9.59 -1.65 5.68
C ASN A 31 8.55 -2.70 5.23
N TYR A 32 7.31 -2.60 5.71
CA TYR A 32 6.23 -3.49 5.28
C TYR A 32 5.98 -3.39 3.78
N ILE A 33 5.91 -2.16 3.24
CA ILE A 33 5.72 -1.89 1.81
C ILE A 33 6.93 -2.43 1.01
N ASP A 34 8.15 -2.15 1.45
CA ASP A 34 9.40 -2.58 0.81
C ASP A 34 9.47 -4.11 0.64
N ARG A 35 9.13 -4.84 1.71
CA ARG A 35 9.07 -6.32 1.72
C ARG A 35 7.99 -6.91 0.82
N ALA A 36 6.98 -6.12 0.45
CA ALA A 36 5.93 -6.59 -0.44
C ALA A 36 6.39 -6.71 -1.90
N PHE A 37 7.53 -6.11 -2.27
CA PHE A 37 8.08 -6.19 -3.63
C PHE A 37 9.05 -7.37 -3.76
N ARG A 38 8.94 -8.10 -4.87
CA ARG A 38 9.97 -9.05 -5.28
C ARG A 38 11.16 -8.29 -5.87
N ARG A 39 12.37 -8.71 -5.51
CA ARG A 39 13.62 -8.12 -6.00
C ARG A 39 14.32 -9.04 -6.99
N GLN A 40 15.05 -8.44 -7.91
CA GLN A 40 16.03 -9.10 -8.76
C GLN A 40 17.29 -9.45 -7.95
N PRO A 41 18.17 -10.34 -8.47
CA PRO A 41 19.44 -10.66 -7.81
C PRO A 41 20.33 -9.44 -7.53
N ASP A 42 20.20 -8.38 -8.32
CA ASP A 42 20.91 -7.10 -8.15
C ASP A 42 20.28 -6.15 -7.12
N GLY A 43 19.21 -6.58 -6.44
CA GLY A 43 18.52 -5.81 -5.40
C GLY A 43 17.46 -4.84 -5.91
N ARG A 44 17.33 -4.61 -7.23
CA ARG A 44 16.28 -3.76 -7.80
C ARG A 44 14.92 -4.45 -7.72
N TYR A 45 13.84 -3.67 -7.62
CA TYR A 45 12.49 -4.24 -7.73
C TYR A 45 12.28 -4.87 -9.10
N LEU A 46 11.60 -6.01 -9.15
CA LEU A 46 11.29 -6.73 -10.39
C LEU A 46 10.13 -6.02 -11.11
N LEU A 47 10.45 -5.26 -12.16
CA LEU A 47 9.45 -4.56 -12.99
C LEU A 47 8.73 -5.55 -13.91
N ILE A 48 7.42 -5.37 -14.08
CA ILE A 48 6.63 -6.07 -15.10
C ILE A 48 6.55 -5.17 -16.35
N PRO A 49 7.30 -5.45 -17.42
CA PRO A 49 7.36 -4.59 -18.60
C PRO A 49 6.05 -4.64 -19.40
N GLY A 50 5.69 -3.53 -20.05
CA GLY A 50 4.52 -3.46 -20.94
C GLY A 50 3.17 -3.25 -20.23
N TYR A 51 3.11 -3.25 -18.90
CA TYR A 51 1.88 -3.01 -18.14
C TYR A 51 1.86 -1.62 -17.52
N SER A 52 0.79 -0.88 -17.79
CA SER A 52 0.50 0.40 -17.13
C SER A 52 -0.96 0.83 -17.36
N TYR A 53 -1.55 1.55 -16.40
CA TYR A 53 -2.79 2.30 -16.63
C TYR A 53 -2.56 3.68 -17.26
N GLY A 54 -1.33 4.19 -17.26
CA GLY A 54 -1.02 5.52 -17.78
C GLY A 54 0.47 5.86 -17.74
N ILE A 55 0.83 7.07 -18.15
CA ILE A 55 2.25 7.46 -18.26
C ILE A 55 2.98 7.55 -16.91
N ARG A 56 2.25 7.58 -15.78
CA ARG A 56 2.80 7.76 -14.42
C ARG A 56 2.70 6.51 -13.55
N ASP A 57 2.28 5.40 -14.15
CA ASP A 57 1.98 4.17 -13.45
C ASP A 57 2.97 3.08 -13.90
N ARG A 58 3.36 2.23 -12.96
CA ARG A 58 4.22 1.06 -13.18
C ARG A 58 3.74 -0.10 -12.34
N PHE A 59 3.95 -1.30 -12.86
CA PHE A 59 3.66 -2.54 -12.15
C PHE A 59 4.96 -3.27 -11.83
N TYR A 60 5.08 -3.69 -10.57
CA TYR A 60 6.19 -4.49 -10.08
C TYR A 60 5.67 -5.81 -9.52
N GLU A 61 6.48 -6.84 -9.62
CA GLU A 61 6.16 -8.15 -9.06
C GLU A 61 6.13 -8.09 -7.53
N GLY A 62 5.07 -8.63 -6.94
CA GLY A 62 4.88 -8.68 -5.50
C GLY A 62 5.31 -10.03 -4.91
N ASN A 63 5.54 -10.06 -3.59
CA ASN A 63 5.63 -11.30 -2.85
C ASN A 63 4.23 -11.74 -2.42
N GLY A 64 3.83 -12.94 -2.84
CA GLY A 64 2.51 -13.51 -2.60
C GLY A 64 1.59 -13.44 -3.83
N SER A 65 0.36 -13.92 -3.68
CA SER A 65 -0.65 -13.93 -4.74
C SER A 65 -1.94 -13.31 -4.22
N TYR A 66 -2.65 -12.59 -5.09
CA TYR A 66 -3.95 -12.04 -4.76
C TYR A 66 -4.93 -13.18 -4.49
N GLN A 67 -5.56 -13.18 -3.33
CA GLN A 67 -6.58 -14.15 -2.93
C GLN A 67 -7.76 -13.41 -2.30
N LEU A 68 -8.92 -14.04 -2.18
CA LEU A 68 -10.13 -13.42 -1.60
C LEU A 68 -9.86 -12.83 -0.19
N PHE A 69 -9.04 -13.51 0.61
CA PHE A 69 -8.59 -13.07 1.94
C PHE A 69 -7.33 -12.18 1.93
N PHE A 70 -6.61 -12.14 0.80
CA PHE A 70 -5.43 -11.31 0.56
C PHE A 70 -5.70 -10.32 -0.58
N ASN A 71 -6.76 -9.53 -0.40
CA ASN A 71 -7.13 -8.46 -1.32
C ASN A 71 -6.41 -7.14 -0.98
N CYS A 72 -6.57 -6.13 -1.83
CA CYS A 72 -5.92 -4.82 -1.66
C CYS A 72 -6.33 -4.10 -0.36
N ASN A 73 -7.59 -4.24 0.07
CA ASN A 73 -8.11 -3.62 1.27
C ASN A 73 -7.49 -4.26 2.52
N ASN A 74 -7.45 -5.60 2.57
CA ASN A 74 -6.85 -6.32 3.69
C ASN A 74 -5.33 -6.10 3.76
N TRP A 75 -4.65 -6.05 2.60
CA TRP A 75 -3.23 -5.72 2.54
C TRP A 75 -2.95 -4.31 3.09
N THR A 76 -3.76 -3.31 2.69
CA THR A 76 -3.63 -1.92 3.16
C THR A 76 -3.93 -1.81 4.66
N ASN A 77 -5.00 -2.47 5.13
CA ASN A 77 -5.34 -2.55 6.56
C ASN A 77 -4.20 -3.15 7.38
N THR A 78 -3.56 -4.20 6.88
CA THR A 78 -2.42 -4.86 7.55
C THR A 78 -1.18 -3.98 7.57
N ALA A 79 -0.90 -3.24 6.49
CA ALA A 79 0.20 -2.28 6.43
C ALA A 79 0.05 -1.18 7.50
N LEU A 80 -1.15 -0.59 7.59
CA LEU A 80 -1.49 0.43 8.58
C LEU A 80 -1.44 -0.14 10.01
N LYS A 81 -1.97 -1.34 10.24
CA LYS A 81 -1.90 -2.05 11.53
C LYS A 81 -0.45 -2.29 11.96
N THR A 82 0.41 -2.70 11.03
CA THR A 82 1.85 -2.90 11.27
C THR A 82 2.55 -1.58 11.66
N ALA A 83 2.09 -0.46 11.11
CA ALA A 83 2.56 0.88 11.47
C ALA A 83 1.95 1.41 12.79
N GLY A 84 1.15 0.62 13.51
CA GLY A 84 0.52 1.01 14.78
C GLY A 84 -0.65 1.99 14.61
N VAL A 85 -1.25 2.06 13.42
CA VAL A 85 -2.48 2.82 13.18
C VAL A 85 -3.66 1.99 13.65
N LYS A 86 -4.69 2.63 14.22
CA LYS A 86 -5.94 1.96 14.56
C LYS A 86 -6.67 1.58 13.27
N THR A 87 -6.97 0.30 13.09
CA THR A 87 -7.62 -0.22 11.87
C THR A 87 -8.65 -1.29 12.21
N ALA A 88 -9.39 -1.75 11.21
CA ALA A 88 -10.33 -2.86 11.37
C ALA A 88 -9.58 -4.19 11.64
N GLN A 89 -10.28 -5.15 12.26
CA GLN A 89 -9.76 -6.50 12.42
C GLN A 89 -9.59 -7.18 11.05
N TRP A 90 -10.58 -7.02 10.17
CA TRP A 90 -10.56 -7.47 8.79
C TRP A 90 -11.18 -6.40 7.87
N ALA A 91 -10.60 -6.20 6.68
CA ALA A 91 -11.03 -5.17 5.73
C ALA A 91 -11.36 -5.76 4.36
N PRO A 92 -12.59 -6.28 4.15
CA PRO A 92 -13.02 -6.75 2.84
C PRO A 92 -13.32 -5.58 1.87
N PHE A 93 -13.72 -4.42 2.38
CA PHE A 93 -14.14 -3.25 1.60
C PHE A 93 -13.26 -2.02 1.93
N PRO A 94 -13.14 -1.03 1.02
CA PRO A 94 -12.33 0.16 1.26
C PRO A 94 -12.84 0.99 2.46
N GLN A 95 -14.15 1.00 2.70
CA GLN A 95 -14.75 1.67 3.87
C GLN A 95 -14.19 1.13 5.18
N SER A 96 -13.91 -0.18 5.27
CA SER A 96 -13.33 -0.80 6.46
C SER A 96 -11.92 -0.30 6.76
N VAL A 97 -11.16 0.11 5.73
CA VAL A 97 -9.82 0.70 5.90
C VAL A 97 -9.95 2.14 6.45
N LEU A 98 -10.90 2.91 5.92
CA LEU A 98 -11.05 4.33 6.23
C LEU A 98 -11.77 4.60 7.56
N TYR A 99 -12.63 3.69 8.02
CA TYR A 99 -13.54 3.88 9.16
C TYR A 99 -12.87 4.32 10.48
N HIS A 100 -11.58 4.03 10.67
CA HIS A 100 -10.84 4.39 11.88
C HIS A 100 -9.83 5.54 11.69
N LEU A 101 -9.83 6.20 10.53
CA LEU A 101 -8.84 7.20 10.13
C LEU A 101 -9.34 8.66 10.27
N ASP A 102 -10.23 8.91 11.22
CA ASP A 102 -10.78 10.24 11.51
C ASP A 102 -9.98 10.99 12.59
#